data_AF-A0A957QJW5-F1
#
_entry.id   AF-A0A957QJW5-F1
#
_cell.length_a   1.000
_cell.length_b   1.000
_cell.length_c   1.000
_cell.angle_alpha   90.00
_cell.angle_beta   90.00
_cell.angle_gamma   90.00
#
_symmetry.space_group_name_H-M   'P 1'
#
loop_
_entity.id
_entity.type
_entity.pdbx_description
1 polymer ?
#
loop_
_entity_poly.entity_id
_entity_poly.type
_entity_poly.pdbx_seq_one_letter_code
_entity_poly.pdbx_strand_id
1 'polypeptide(L)'
;MSGNQARLEAIGLIANATPLEENEEFFSTPVAALFNSNVFDMGTMKQRLPKTVYKALRRTIMDRTPLDATVADAVATAMKDWAQEKGATHYAHVFYPLTGFTAEKHDSFFSPDGEGGIIAEFSGAQLIQSEPDGSSFPTGGIRQTFEARGYTAWDVTSPAYILENPNGATLCIPTAFVSWTGEALDKKTPLLRAMQALDKHARRVLALFGDDDGTVVVPTAGAEQEYFLIDRNFYFARPDLVAAGRTLFGAAPAKGQQFDDHYFGAIPQRVLSLIMELERELLKLGVPVKTRHNEVAPGQFELAPVYEDANVAADHQQLIMLMLKRVAEKYGMAALLAEKPFAGINGSGKHVNFSLGNHKVGNLLEPGDTPHANVRFLVFCAAVIRAVDKYGPLLRAAVASAGNDHRLGAN
;
A
#
# COMPACT_ATOMS: atom_id res chain seq x y z
N MET A 1 -7.14 14.89 40.18
CA MET A 1 -7.69 14.19 39.00
C MET A 1 -8.51 15.19 38.20
N SER A 2 -8.19 15.40 36.92
CA SER A 2 -8.88 16.41 36.11
C SER A 2 -10.37 16.08 36.01
N GLY A 3 -11.25 16.98 36.49
CA GLY A 3 -12.72 16.87 36.41
C GLY A 3 -13.26 17.06 34.97
N ASN A 4 -12.56 16.55 33.97
CA ASN A 4 -13.01 16.56 32.59
C ASN A 4 -14.03 15.43 32.41
N GLN A 5 -15.30 15.82 32.29
CA GLN A 5 -16.44 14.92 32.16
C GLN A 5 -16.28 13.95 30.97
N ALA A 6 -15.89 14.44 29.80
CA ALA A 6 -15.70 13.61 28.60
C ALA A 6 -14.64 12.52 28.79
N ARG A 7 -13.56 12.81 29.54
CA ARG A 7 -12.55 11.81 29.87
C ARG A 7 -13.09 10.72 30.81
N LEU A 8 -13.88 11.10 31.82
CA LEU A 8 -14.48 10.15 32.76
C LEU A 8 -15.50 9.27 32.06
N GLU A 9 -16.31 9.84 31.18
CA GLU A 9 -17.25 9.10 30.33
C GLU A 9 -16.53 8.10 29.42
N ALA A 10 -15.47 8.53 28.74
CA ALA A 10 -14.65 7.63 27.92
C ALA A 10 -14.09 6.45 28.75
N ILE A 11 -13.55 6.71 29.95
CA ILE A 11 -13.06 5.66 30.85
C ILE A 11 -14.21 4.71 31.23
N GLY A 12 -15.38 5.25 31.58
CA GLY A 12 -16.56 4.47 31.93
C GLY A 12 -17.03 3.57 30.79
N LEU A 13 -17.06 4.08 29.56
CA LEU A 13 -17.43 3.31 28.37
C LEU A 13 -16.43 2.19 28.08
N ILE A 14 -15.13 2.45 28.22
CA ILE A 14 -14.08 1.47 27.97
C ILE A 14 -14.08 0.36 29.03
N ALA A 15 -14.23 0.73 30.31
CA ALA A 15 -14.23 -0.23 31.41
C ALA A 15 -15.45 -1.16 31.39
N ASN A 16 -16.58 -0.68 30.85
CA ASN A 16 -17.82 -1.43 30.73
C ASN A 16 -18.07 -1.97 29.31
N ALA A 17 -17.07 -1.91 28.43
CA ALA A 17 -17.21 -2.40 27.07
C ALA A 17 -17.47 -3.91 27.06
N THR A 18 -18.39 -4.35 26.20
CA THR A 18 -18.69 -5.77 26.00
C THR A 18 -17.43 -6.49 25.51
N PRO A 19 -17.16 -7.71 26.00
CA PRO A 19 -16.10 -8.54 25.45
C PRO A 19 -16.25 -8.72 23.94
N LEU A 20 -15.12 -8.88 23.24
CA LEU A 20 -15.15 -9.18 21.82
C LEU A 20 -15.89 -10.50 21.57
N GLU A 21 -16.82 -10.49 20.63
CA GLU A 21 -17.53 -11.70 20.21
C GLU A 21 -16.57 -12.62 19.43
N GLU A 22 -16.73 -13.92 19.61
CA GLU A 22 -16.00 -14.91 18.83
C GLU A 22 -16.51 -14.90 17.39
N ASN A 23 -15.58 -14.84 16.43
CA ASN A 23 -15.93 -14.93 15.01
C ASN A 23 -15.70 -16.38 14.53
N GLU A 24 -16.78 -17.15 14.38
CA GLU A 24 -16.72 -18.56 13.96
C GLU A 24 -16.02 -18.77 12.59
N GLU A 25 -16.09 -17.79 11.68
CA GLU A 25 -15.39 -17.87 10.38
C GLU A 25 -13.87 -17.88 10.51
N PHE A 26 -13.33 -17.32 11.60
CA PHE A 26 -11.89 -17.27 11.82
C PHE A 26 -11.32 -18.66 12.10
N PHE A 27 -12.10 -19.52 12.75
CA PHE A 27 -11.70 -20.87 13.10
C PHE A 27 -11.98 -21.88 11.99
N SER A 28 -13.02 -21.65 11.17
CA SER A 28 -13.43 -22.59 10.13
C SER A 28 -12.69 -22.41 8.80
N THR A 29 -12.18 -21.21 8.49
CA THR A 29 -11.51 -20.93 7.22
C THR A 29 -9.99 -20.97 7.34
N PRO A 30 -9.30 -21.94 6.67
CA PRO A 30 -7.85 -22.00 6.66
C PRO A 30 -7.23 -20.75 6.03
N VAL A 31 -6.22 -20.19 6.70
CA VAL A 31 -5.52 -18.97 6.25
C VAL A 31 -4.94 -19.12 4.83
N ALA A 32 -4.47 -20.32 4.47
CA ALA A 32 -3.95 -20.60 3.13
C ALA A 32 -5.01 -20.45 2.02
N ALA A 33 -6.29 -20.66 2.32
CA ALA A 33 -7.38 -20.51 1.35
C ALA A 33 -7.75 -19.03 1.12
N LEU A 34 -7.37 -18.14 2.03
CA LEU A 34 -7.62 -16.70 1.90
C LEU A 34 -6.61 -16.03 0.99
N PHE A 35 -5.39 -16.53 0.90
CA PHE A 35 -4.33 -15.84 0.16
C PHE A 35 -4.71 -15.64 -1.30
N ASN A 36 -4.66 -14.39 -1.78
CA ASN A 36 -5.08 -13.95 -3.12
C ASN A 36 -6.56 -14.18 -3.46
N SER A 37 -7.42 -14.52 -2.50
CA SER A 37 -8.81 -14.86 -2.81
C SER A 37 -9.58 -13.71 -3.48
N ASN A 38 -9.17 -12.45 -3.24
CA ASN A 38 -9.74 -11.24 -3.82
C ASN A 38 -8.80 -10.53 -4.79
N VAL A 39 -7.84 -11.25 -5.39
CA VAL A 39 -6.91 -10.69 -6.37
C VAL A 39 -7.13 -11.35 -7.72
N PHE A 40 -7.23 -10.56 -8.79
CA PHE A 40 -7.29 -11.05 -10.17
C PHE A 40 -5.87 -11.45 -10.63
N ASP A 41 -5.30 -12.45 -9.97
CA ASP A 41 -3.92 -12.86 -10.10
C ASP A 41 -3.65 -13.70 -11.38
N MET A 42 -2.39 -14.07 -11.60
CA MET A 42 -1.99 -14.90 -12.76
C MET A 42 -2.72 -16.24 -12.82
N GLY A 43 -3.09 -16.82 -11.67
CA GLY A 43 -3.85 -18.07 -11.59
C GLY A 43 -5.29 -17.86 -12.09
N THR A 44 -5.94 -16.83 -11.59
CA THR A 44 -7.30 -16.43 -11.95
C THR A 44 -7.39 -16.02 -13.42
N MET A 45 -6.45 -15.19 -13.87
CA MET A 45 -6.31 -14.80 -15.28
C MET A 45 -6.14 -16.01 -16.20
N LYS A 46 -5.34 -17.01 -15.81
CA LYS A 46 -5.13 -18.23 -16.60
C LYS A 46 -6.40 -19.08 -16.72
N GLN A 47 -7.23 -19.11 -15.68
CA GLN A 47 -8.48 -19.87 -15.67
C GLN A 47 -9.58 -19.19 -16.50
N ARG A 48 -9.61 -17.85 -16.50
CA ARG A 48 -10.71 -17.07 -17.10
C ARG A 48 -10.43 -16.56 -18.50
N LEU A 49 -9.17 -16.31 -18.85
CA LEU A 49 -8.81 -15.77 -20.16
C LEU A 49 -8.57 -16.88 -21.19
N PRO A 50 -8.92 -16.64 -22.47
CA PRO A 50 -8.48 -17.49 -23.56
C PRO A 50 -6.95 -17.65 -23.57
N LYS A 51 -6.46 -18.84 -23.95
CA LYS A 51 -5.02 -19.18 -23.91
C LYS A 51 -4.12 -18.19 -24.65
N THR A 52 -4.58 -17.63 -25.77
CA THR A 52 -3.86 -16.61 -26.55
C THR A 52 -3.78 -15.28 -25.82
N VAL A 53 -4.92 -14.80 -25.29
CA VAL A 53 -5.03 -13.57 -24.49
C VAL A 53 -4.17 -13.64 -23.23
N TYR A 54 -4.25 -14.75 -22.48
CA TYR A 54 -3.43 -14.95 -21.29
C TYR A 54 -1.93 -14.90 -21.59
N LYS A 55 -1.48 -15.55 -22.68
CA LYS A 55 -0.08 -15.51 -23.09
C LYS A 55 0.37 -14.10 -23.48
N ALA A 56 -0.48 -13.36 -24.20
CA ALA A 56 -0.20 -11.98 -24.58
C ALA A 56 -0.10 -11.08 -23.35
N LEU A 57 -1.09 -11.13 -22.45
CA LEU A 57 -1.09 -10.35 -21.20
C LEU A 57 0.12 -10.68 -20.31
N ARG A 58 0.43 -11.97 -20.13
CA ARG A 58 1.61 -12.38 -19.36
C ARG A 58 2.89 -11.81 -19.96
N ARG A 59 3.00 -11.76 -21.29
CA ARG A 59 4.14 -11.14 -21.96
C ARG A 59 4.18 -9.64 -21.69
N THR A 60 3.05 -8.94 -21.80
CA THR A 60 2.94 -7.51 -21.45
C THR A 60 3.45 -7.21 -20.05
N ILE A 61 3.09 -8.05 -19.07
CA ILE A 61 3.50 -7.88 -17.67
C ILE A 61 5.01 -8.14 -17.48
N MET A 62 5.53 -9.23 -18.05
CA MET A 62 6.92 -9.65 -17.87
C MET A 62 7.90 -8.78 -18.66
N ASP A 63 7.56 -8.45 -19.90
CA ASP A 63 8.41 -7.70 -20.84
C ASP A 63 8.18 -6.18 -20.74
N ARG A 64 7.20 -5.73 -19.95
CA ARG A 64 6.79 -4.32 -19.77
C ARG A 64 6.45 -3.63 -21.09
N THR A 65 5.77 -4.33 -22.00
CA THR A 65 5.32 -3.78 -23.28
C THR A 65 3.94 -3.11 -23.16
N PRO A 66 3.54 -2.25 -24.11
CA PRO A 66 2.18 -1.69 -24.13
C PRO A 66 1.09 -2.79 -24.18
N LEU A 67 -0.03 -2.54 -23.51
CA LEU A 67 -1.20 -3.43 -23.55
C LEU A 67 -1.95 -3.23 -24.87
N ASP A 68 -2.15 -4.32 -25.62
CA ASP A 68 -2.92 -4.32 -26.85
C ASP A 68 -4.43 -4.14 -26.57
N ALA A 69 -5.11 -3.34 -27.39
CA ALA A 69 -6.53 -3.03 -27.21
C ALA A 69 -7.44 -4.27 -27.25
N THR A 70 -7.15 -5.23 -28.14
CA THR A 70 -7.95 -6.46 -28.24
C THR A 70 -7.76 -7.36 -27.03
N VAL A 71 -6.54 -7.38 -26.47
CA VAL A 71 -6.24 -8.07 -25.21
C VAL A 71 -6.95 -7.37 -24.05
N ALA A 72 -6.95 -6.04 -24.02
CA ALA A 72 -7.60 -5.25 -22.98
C ALA A 72 -9.11 -5.49 -22.91
N ASP A 73 -9.82 -5.56 -24.04
CA ASP A 73 -11.27 -5.82 -24.06
C ASP A 73 -11.62 -7.22 -23.51
N ALA A 74 -10.85 -8.23 -23.91
CA ALA A 74 -11.02 -9.59 -23.39
C ALA A 74 -10.74 -9.66 -21.89
N VAL A 75 -9.73 -8.94 -21.42
CA VAL A 75 -9.38 -8.85 -19.99
C VAL A 75 -10.44 -8.11 -19.20
N ALA A 76 -10.93 -6.98 -19.70
CA ALA A 76 -12.00 -6.21 -19.06
C ALA A 76 -13.25 -7.08 -18.86
N THR A 77 -13.67 -7.81 -19.90
CA THR A 77 -14.83 -8.70 -19.80
C THR A 77 -14.64 -9.76 -18.71
N ALA A 78 -13.51 -10.48 -18.71
CA ALA A 78 -13.22 -11.51 -17.72
C ALA A 78 -13.07 -10.94 -16.29
N MET A 79 -12.51 -9.74 -16.15
CA MET A 79 -12.33 -9.04 -14.88
C MET A 79 -13.68 -8.58 -14.30
N LYS A 80 -14.57 -8.05 -15.15
CA LYS A 80 -15.95 -7.68 -14.77
C LYS A 80 -16.72 -8.89 -14.28
N ASP A 81 -16.74 -9.98 -15.06
CA ASP A 81 -17.50 -11.18 -14.71
C ASP A 81 -17.00 -11.78 -13.39
N TRP A 82 -15.67 -11.86 -13.21
CA TRP A 82 -15.05 -12.26 -11.94
C TRP A 82 -15.45 -11.35 -10.76
N ALA A 83 -15.50 -10.04 -10.98
CA ALA A 83 -15.87 -9.10 -9.93
C ALA A 83 -17.35 -9.20 -9.56
N GLN A 84 -18.23 -9.34 -10.54
CA GLN A 84 -19.67 -9.50 -10.32
C GLN A 84 -20.01 -10.82 -9.62
N GLU A 85 -19.32 -11.92 -9.91
CA GLU A 85 -19.45 -13.18 -9.18
C GLU A 85 -19.13 -13.04 -7.68
N LYS A 86 -18.29 -12.06 -7.33
CA LYS A 86 -17.93 -11.70 -5.96
C LYS A 86 -18.78 -10.56 -5.39
N GLY A 87 -19.88 -10.20 -6.05
CA GLY A 87 -20.82 -9.19 -5.59
C GLY A 87 -20.38 -7.75 -5.83
N ALA A 88 -19.39 -7.52 -6.71
CA ALA A 88 -18.98 -6.17 -7.04
C ALA A 88 -20.01 -5.50 -7.98
N THR A 89 -20.46 -4.31 -7.59
CA THR A 89 -21.41 -3.51 -8.38
C THR A 89 -20.75 -2.31 -9.05
N HIS A 90 -19.59 -1.91 -8.54
CA HIS A 90 -18.80 -0.78 -9.01
C HIS A 90 -17.36 -1.20 -9.27
N TYR A 91 -16.66 -0.41 -10.09
CA TYR A 91 -15.22 -0.43 -10.20
C TYR A 91 -14.65 0.95 -9.87
N ALA A 92 -13.37 0.97 -9.54
CA ALA A 92 -12.64 2.19 -9.24
C ALA A 92 -11.19 2.10 -9.71
N HIS A 93 -10.74 3.11 -10.43
CA HIS A 93 -9.31 3.32 -10.68
C HIS A 93 -8.66 3.90 -9.43
N VAL A 94 -7.78 3.13 -8.82
CA VAL A 94 -7.06 3.49 -7.59
C VAL A 94 -5.72 4.10 -7.97
N PHE A 95 -5.47 5.32 -7.52
CA PHE A 95 -4.20 6.01 -7.74
C PHE A 95 -3.81 6.84 -6.51
N TYR A 96 -2.53 7.25 -6.46
CA TYR A 96 -1.97 7.96 -5.32
C TYR A 96 -1.54 9.37 -5.72
N PRO A 97 -2.46 10.34 -5.76
CA PRO A 97 -2.17 11.70 -6.16
C PRO A 97 -1.16 12.39 -5.22
N LEU A 98 -0.64 13.55 -5.64
CA LEU A 98 0.33 14.33 -4.87
C LEU A 98 -0.20 14.89 -3.53
N THR A 99 -1.44 14.59 -3.14
CA THR A 99 -2.02 14.92 -1.83
C THR A 99 -1.47 14.06 -0.70
N GLY A 100 -0.87 12.90 -1.00
CA GLY A 100 -0.40 11.94 0.01
C GLY A 100 -1.47 10.97 0.52
N PHE A 101 -2.66 10.96 -0.11
CA PHE A 101 -3.74 10.02 0.18
C PHE A 101 -4.10 9.20 -1.06
N THR A 102 -4.68 8.01 -0.86
CA THR A 102 -5.29 7.23 -1.94
C THR A 102 -6.53 7.95 -2.46
N ALA A 103 -6.67 8.00 -3.78
CA ALA A 103 -7.86 8.49 -4.45
C ALA A 103 -8.49 7.40 -5.30
N GLU A 104 -9.81 7.38 -5.31
CA GLU A 104 -10.62 6.47 -6.09
C GLU A 104 -11.96 7.15 -6.40
N LYS A 105 -12.47 6.91 -7.62
CA LYS A 105 -13.84 7.25 -8.02
C LYS A 105 -14.54 5.93 -8.32
N HIS A 106 -15.75 5.77 -7.78
CA HIS A 106 -16.52 4.54 -7.98
C HIS A 106 -17.51 4.76 -9.13
N ASP A 107 -17.30 4.03 -10.21
CA ASP A 107 -18.17 4.03 -11.38
C ASP A 107 -18.95 2.70 -11.42
N SER A 108 -20.24 2.78 -11.74
CA SER A 108 -21.13 1.61 -11.83
C SER A 108 -20.74 0.75 -13.02
N PHE A 109 -20.83 -0.58 -12.89
CA PHE A 109 -20.79 -1.46 -14.06
C PHE A 109 -22.04 -1.33 -14.93
N PHE A 110 -23.14 -0.80 -14.40
CA PHE A 110 -24.44 -0.80 -15.07
C PHE A 110 -24.71 0.52 -15.77
N SER A 111 -25.02 0.43 -17.06
CA SER A 111 -25.55 1.50 -17.90
C SER A 111 -27.00 1.17 -18.31
N PRO A 112 -27.88 2.18 -18.50
CA PRO A 112 -29.18 1.95 -19.13
C PRO A 112 -29.02 1.44 -20.56
N ASP A 113 -29.77 0.41 -20.95
CA ASP A 113 -29.71 -0.18 -22.30
C ASP A 113 -30.50 0.62 -23.36
N GLY A 114 -31.23 1.66 -22.95
CA GLY A 114 -32.11 2.46 -23.80
C GLY A 114 -33.47 1.82 -24.11
N GLU A 115 -33.71 0.58 -23.68
CA GLU A 115 -34.95 -0.19 -23.86
C GLU A 115 -35.72 -0.40 -22.54
N GLY A 116 -35.23 0.18 -21.44
CA GLY A 116 -35.85 0.13 -20.12
C GLY A 116 -35.24 -0.90 -19.17
N GLY A 117 -34.15 -1.55 -19.58
CA GLY A 117 -33.33 -2.42 -18.75
C GLY A 117 -31.95 -1.81 -18.43
N ILE A 118 -31.05 -2.66 -17.94
CA ILE A 118 -29.67 -2.32 -17.62
C ILE A 118 -28.73 -3.32 -18.26
N ILE A 119 -27.59 -2.84 -18.74
CA ILE A 119 -26.50 -3.65 -19.27
C ILE A 119 -25.23 -3.41 -18.46
N ALA A 120 -24.51 -4.50 -18.15
CA ALA A 120 -23.25 -4.43 -17.45
C ALA A 120 -22.09 -4.20 -18.44
N GLU A 121 -21.54 -2.99 -18.46
CA GLU A 121 -20.50 -2.53 -19.37
C GLU A 121 -19.18 -2.31 -18.62
N PHE A 122 -18.12 -2.94 -19.13
CA PHE A 122 -16.75 -2.66 -18.73
C PHE A 122 -15.84 -3.06 -19.89
N SER A 123 -15.17 -2.07 -20.50
CA SER A 123 -14.41 -2.24 -21.75
C SER A 123 -12.91 -2.05 -21.53
N GLY A 124 -12.11 -2.53 -22.48
CA GLY A 124 -10.66 -2.38 -22.48
C GLY A 124 -10.22 -0.92 -22.53
N ALA A 125 -11.07 -0.02 -23.04
CA ALA A 125 -10.83 1.43 -22.99
C ALA A 125 -10.64 1.91 -21.53
N GLN A 126 -11.45 1.41 -20.59
CA GLN A 126 -11.32 1.73 -19.16
C GLN A 126 -10.01 1.21 -18.56
N LEU A 127 -9.37 0.21 -19.15
CA LEU A 127 -8.08 -0.30 -18.69
C LEU A 127 -6.90 0.47 -19.30
N ILE A 128 -7.00 0.87 -20.56
CA ILE A 128 -5.91 1.55 -21.28
C ILE A 128 -5.84 3.04 -20.95
N GLN A 129 -6.98 3.73 -21.00
CA GLN A 129 -7.07 5.16 -20.76
C GLN A 129 -8.48 5.53 -20.31
N SER A 130 -8.62 5.91 -19.04
CA SER A 130 -9.85 6.46 -18.48
C SER A 130 -9.65 7.89 -17.98
N GLU A 131 -10.74 8.64 -17.82
CA GLU A 131 -10.73 10.02 -17.31
C GLU A 131 -11.50 10.05 -15.97
N PRO A 132 -10.80 10.10 -14.82
CA PRO A 132 -11.43 10.03 -13.50
C PRO A 132 -12.11 11.35 -13.06
N ASP A 133 -12.29 12.33 -13.96
CA ASP A 133 -12.61 13.73 -13.63
C ASP A 133 -11.63 14.32 -12.59
N GLY A 134 -10.35 14.38 -12.99
CA GLY A 134 -9.25 14.77 -12.12
C GLY A 134 -9.11 16.27 -11.84
N SER A 135 -10.11 17.08 -12.17
CA SER A 135 -10.02 18.54 -12.20
C SER A 135 -9.71 19.20 -10.86
N SER A 136 -10.05 18.52 -9.76
CA SER A 136 -9.91 19.02 -8.38
C SER A 136 -8.62 18.57 -7.67
N PHE A 137 -7.78 17.72 -8.29
CA PHE A 137 -6.54 17.29 -7.64
C PHE A 137 -5.48 18.40 -7.66
N PRO A 138 -4.78 18.64 -6.54
CA PRO A 138 -3.73 19.65 -6.50
C PRO A 138 -2.58 19.24 -7.43
N THR A 139 -2.21 20.16 -8.31
CA THR A 139 -1.15 19.94 -9.30
C THR A 139 0.18 20.56 -8.87
N GLY A 140 0.26 21.19 -7.69
CA GLY A 140 1.47 21.90 -7.26
C GLY A 140 1.90 23.04 -8.21
N GLY A 141 0.96 23.60 -8.98
CA GLY A 141 1.24 24.63 -9.99
C GLY A 141 1.71 24.09 -11.34
N ILE A 142 1.71 22.77 -11.54
CA ILE A 142 2.13 22.13 -12.80
C ILE A 142 1.14 22.43 -13.95
N ARG A 143 -0.11 22.84 -13.65
CA ARG A 143 -1.15 23.12 -14.67
C ARG A 143 -2.05 24.30 -14.33
N GLN A 144 -2.65 24.88 -15.36
CA GLN A 144 -3.75 25.85 -15.24
C GLN A 144 -5.09 25.12 -15.07
N THR A 145 -6.03 25.70 -14.32
CA THR A 145 -7.30 25.05 -13.92
C THR A 145 -8.22 24.68 -15.09
N PHE A 146 -8.13 25.34 -16.24
CA PHE A 146 -8.90 24.96 -17.43
C PHE A 146 -8.30 23.78 -18.22
N GLU A 147 -7.07 23.37 -17.92
CA GLU A 147 -6.37 22.21 -18.51
C GLU A 147 -6.35 21.00 -17.55
N ALA A 148 -7.25 20.99 -16.56
CA ALA A 148 -7.20 20.06 -15.43
C ALA A 148 -7.66 18.63 -15.75
N ARG A 149 -7.79 18.27 -17.05
CA ARG A 149 -8.04 16.89 -17.46
C ARG A 149 -6.87 16.01 -17.03
N GLY A 150 -7.19 14.88 -16.44
CA GLY A 150 -6.23 13.85 -16.06
C GLY A 150 -6.67 12.52 -16.63
N TYR A 151 -5.71 11.65 -16.89
CA TYR A 151 -5.95 10.33 -17.45
C TYR A 151 -5.36 9.26 -16.54
N THR A 152 -6.12 8.20 -16.33
CA THR A 152 -5.69 6.99 -15.63
C THR A 152 -5.41 5.87 -16.63
N ALA A 153 -4.39 5.08 -16.36
CA ALA A 153 -4.08 3.87 -17.11
C ALA A 153 -3.78 2.74 -16.13
N TRP A 154 -4.34 1.55 -16.36
CA TRP A 154 -4.07 0.38 -15.52
C TRP A 154 -2.59 0.01 -15.57
N ASP A 155 -1.99 -0.05 -14.39
CA ASP A 155 -0.67 -0.64 -14.23
C ASP A 155 -0.81 -2.17 -14.18
N VAL A 156 -0.64 -2.81 -15.34
CA VAL A 156 -0.74 -4.27 -15.48
C VAL A 156 0.25 -5.05 -14.62
N THR A 157 1.31 -4.40 -14.12
CA THR A 157 2.29 -5.04 -13.22
C THR A 157 1.76 -5.16 -11.79
N SER A 158 0.68 -4.45 -11.46
CA SER A 158 -0.06 -4.57 -10.21
C SER A 158 -1.47 -5.13 -10.47
N PRO A 159 -1.82 -6.31 -9.91
CA PRO A 159 -3.09 -6.96 -10.22
C PRO A 159 -4.28 -6.17 -9.67
N ALA A 160 -5.39 -6.19 -10.41
CA ALA A 160 -6.66 -5.70 -9.89
C ALA A 160 -7.13 -6.56 -8.72
N TYR A 161 -7.83 -5.96 -7.77
CA TYR A 161 -8.31 -6.64 -6.56
C TYR A 161 -9.75 -6.22 -6.25
N ILE A 162 -10.41 -6.97 -5.36
CA ILE A 162 -11.75 -6.65 -4.89
C ILE A 162 -11.67 -6.23 -3.44
N LEU A 163 -12.25 -5.08 -3.16
CA LEU A 163 -12.39 -4.57 -1.81
C LEU A 163 -13.81 -4.84 -1.32
N GLU A 164 -13.92 -5.72 -0.33
CA GLU A 164 -15.17 -6.05 0.33
C GLU A 164 -15.57 -4.95 1.31
N ASN A 165 -16.86 -4.65 1.36
CA ASN A 165 -17.51 -3.82 2.36
C ASN A 165 -18.73 -4.58 2.91
N PRO A 166 -19.23 -4.24 4.12
CA PRO A 166 -20.38 -4.93 4.70
C PRO A 166 -21.62 -4.98 3.80
N ASN A 167 -21.75 -4.02 2.86
CA ASN A 167 -22.92 -3.86 1.99
C ASN A 167 -22.63 -4.09 0.50
N GLY A 168 -21.48 -4.68 0.15
CA GLY A 168 -21.13 -4.96 -1.25
C GLY A 168 -19.63 -4.90 -1.50
N ALA A 169 -19.23 -5.02 -2.77
CA ALA A 169 -17.83 -5.03 -3.16
C ALA A 169 -17.54 -4.04 -4.29
N THR A 170 -16.27 -3.65 -4.41
CA THR A 170 -15.78 -2.76 -5.48
C THR A 170 -14.56 -3.40 -6.14
N LEU A 171 -14.54 -3.44 -7.47
CA LEU A 171 -13.35 -3.80 -8.23
C LEU A 171 -12.37 -2.62 -8.23
N CYS A 172 -11.20 -2.81 -7.64
CA CYS A 172 -10.16 -1.80 -7.58
C CYS A 172 -9.07 -2.10 -8.63
N ILE A 173 -8.77 -1.12 -9.47
CA ILE A 173 -7.81 -1.23 -10.57
C ILE A 173 -6.64 -0.28 -10.26
N PRO A 174 -5.44 -0.79 -9.94
CA PRO A 174 -4.28 0.07 -9.68
C PRO A 174 -3.87 0.86 -10.92
N THR A 175 -3.83 2.18 -10.85
CA THR A 175 -3.57 3.02 -12.03
C THR A 175 -2.44 4.01 -11.85
N ALA A 176 -1.79 4.35 -12.96
CA ALA A 176 -0.98 5.54 -13.10
C ALA A 176 -1.89 6.72 -13.47
N PHE A 177 -1.63 7.91 -12.91
CA PHE A 177 -2.41 9.13 -13.15
C PHE A 177 -1.55 10.27 -13.71
N VAL A 178 -1.89 10.73 -14.92
CA VAL A 178 -1.08 11.68 -15.71
C VAL A 178 -1.92 12.83 -16.29
N SER A 179 -1.25 13.87 -16.78
CA SER A 179 -1.90 14.96 -17.53
C SER A 179 -2.35 14.57 -18.90
N TRP A 180 -3.19 15.43 -19.47
CA TRP A 180 -3.35 15.52 -20.91
C TRP A 180 -2.02 15.76 -21.66
N THR A 181 -1.10 16.54 -21.08
CA THR A 181 0.29 16.80 -21.53
C THR A 181 1.33 15.74 -21.09
N GLY A 182 0.96 14.73 -20.30
CA GLY A 182 1.82 13.62 -19.89
C GLY A 182 2.69 13.81 -18.62
N GLU A 183 2.57 14.92 -17.90
CA GLU A 183 3.18 15.05 -16.56
C GLU A 183 2.50 14.13 -15.54
N ALA A 184 3.30 13.62 -14.59
CA ALA A 184 2.81 12.74 -13.53
C ALA A 184 2.08 13.54 -12.45
N LEU A 185 0.86 13.12 -12.07
CA LEU A 185 0.12 13.66 -10.92
C LEU A 185 0.05 12.71 -9.74
N ASP A 186 0.75 11.60 -9.83
CA ASP A 186 0.76 10.57 -8.82
C ASP A 186 2.18 10.26 -8.34
N LYS A 187 2.24 9.35 -7.38
CA LYS A 187 3.49 8.77 -6.89
C LYS A 187 3.91 7.51 -7.66
N LYS A 188 2.96 6.83 -8.33
CA LYS A 188 3.23 5.59 -9.09
C LYS A 188 3.99 5.86 -10.38
N THR A 189 3.61 6.85 -11.19
CA THR A 189 4.32 7.14 -12.45
C THR A 189 5.81 7.47 -12.23
N PRO A 190 6.20 8.32 -11.26
CA PRO A 190 7.61 8.54 -10.95
C PRO A 190 8.34 7.28 -10.45
N LEU A 191 7.69 6.43 -9.65
CA LEU A 191 8.25 5.17 -9.18
C LEU A 191 8.55 4.23 -10.36
N LEU A 192 7.59 4.00 -11.25
CA LEU A 192 7.75 3.17 -12.43
C LEU A 192 8.89 3.68 -13.35
N ARG A 193 8.97 5.00 -13.55
CA ARG A 193 10.07 5.64 -14.30
C ARG A 193 11.42 5.44 -13.62
N ALA A 194 11.48 5.55 -12.29
CA ALA A 194 12.71 5.31 -11.52
C ALA A 194 13.17 3.85 -11.63
N MET A 195 12.24 2.89 -11.59
CA MET A 195 12.52 1.46 -11.79
C MET A 195 13.05 1.17 -13.21
N GLN A 196 12.50 1.81 -14.24
CA GLN A 196 13.00 1.70 -15.62
C GLN A 196 14.43 2.27 -15.75
N ALA A 197 14.72 3.39 -15.09
CA ALA A 197 16.05 3.97 -15.07
C ALA A 197 17.07 3.07 -14.33
N LEU A 198 16.65 2.48 -13.20
CA LEU A 198 17.45 1.50 -12.45
C LEU A 198 17.78 0.29 -13.31
N ASP A 199 16.78 -0.32 -13.96
CA ASP A 199 16.97 -1.46 -14.85
C ASP A 199 18.01 -1.16 -15.94
N LYS A 200 17.82 -0.06 -16.67
CA LYS A 200 18.74 0.37 -17.74
C LYS A 200 20.18 0.47 -17.26
N HIS A 201 20.41 1.06 -16.09
CA HIS A 201 21.76 1.27 -15.57
C HIS A 201 22.35 0.03 -14.90
N ALA A 202 21.53 -0.79 -14.25
CA ALA A 202 21.96 -2.07 -13.70
C ALA A 202 22.40 -3.02 -14.81
N ARG A 203 21.60 -3.17 -15.87
CA ARG A 203 21.96 -4.00 -17.05
C ARG A 203 23.21 -3.51 -17.76
N ARG A 204 23.39 -2.18 -17.90
CA ARG A 204 24.65 -1.61 -18.43
C ARG A 204 25.88 -2.06 -17.62
N VAL A 205 25.77 -2.15 -16.30
CA VAL A 205 26.87 -2.63 -15.45
C VAL A 205 27.03 -4.15 -15.56
N LEU A 206 25.94 -4.92 -15.58
CA LEU A 206 25.96 -6.37 -15.78
C LEU A 206 26.59 -6.77 -17.12
N ALA A 207 26.39 -5.98 -18.17
CA ALA A 207 27.01 -6.20 -19.47
C ALA A 207 28.55 -6.19 -19.41
N LEU A 208 29.16 -5.45 -18.47
CA LEU A 208 30.61 -5.46 -18.25
C LEU A 208 31.12 -6.77 -17.65
N PHE A 209 30.23 -7.54 -17.01
CA PHE A 209 30.52 -8.87 -16.45
C PHE A 209 30.14 -10.00 -17.43
N GLY A 210 29.49 -9.70 -18.55
CA GLY A 210 28.92 -10.71 -19.45
C GLY A 210 27.61 -11.33 -18.95
N ASP A 211 26.98 -10.72 -17.93
CA ASP A 211 25.78 -11.23 -17.25
C ASP A 211 24.46 -10.59 -17.74
N ASP A 212 24.49 -9.71 -18.75
CA ASP A 212 23.29 -9.09 -19.32
C ASP A 212 22.69 -9.97 -20.44
N ASP A 213 21.59 -10.65 -20.13
CA ASP A 213 20.81 -11.46 -21.07
C ASP A 213 19.50 -10.77 -21.51
N GLY A 214 19.33 -9.48 -21.17
CA GLY A 214 18.11 -8.73 -21.42
C GLY A 214 17.01 -8.91 -20.36
N THR A 215 17.21 -9.76 -19.34
CA THR A 215 16.27 -9.90 -18.23
C THR A 215 16.22 -8.62 -17.39
N VAL A 216 15.01 -8.09 -17.19
CA VAL A 216 14.78 -6.86 -16.43
C VAL A 216 15.30 -7.04 -14.99
N VAL A 217 16.12 -6.09 -14.53
CA VAL A 217 16.53 -5.96 -13.12
C VAL A 217 15.47 -5.16 -12.38
N VAL A 218 14.98 -5.72 -11.28
CA VAL A 218 13.87 -5.20 -10.51
C VAL A 218 14.36 -4.85 -9.11
N PRO A 219 14.02 -3.66 -8.58
CA PRO A 219 14.20 -3.38 -7.17
C PRO A 219 13.11 -4.07 -6.34
N THR A 220 13.47 -4.59 -5.19
CA THR A 220 12.52 -5.10 -4.20
C THR A 220 12.43 -4.16 -3.00
N ALA A 221 11.27 -4.15 -2.35
CA ALA A 221 11.03 -3.40 -1.12
C ALA A 221 10.24 -4.22 -0.11
N GLY A 222 10.64 -4.16 1.16
CA GLY A 222 9.90 -4.68 2.31
C GLY A 222 9.75 -3.57 3.34
N ALA A 223 8.53 -3.04 3.46
CA ALA A 223 8.23 -1.89 4.32
C ALA A 223 7.71 -2.34 5.69
N GLU A 224 8.33 -1.87 6.77
CA GLU A 224 7.90 -2.12 8.15
C GLU A 224 6.95 -0.99 8.57
N GLN A 225 5.67 -1.28 8.83
CA GLN A 225 4.68 -0.26 9.17
C GLN A 225 4.48 -0.17 10.68
N GLU A 226 5.04 0.88 11.30
CA GLU A 226 4.74 1.22 12.68
C GLU A 226 3.50 2.10 12.79
N TYR A 227 2.72 1.96 13.86
CA TYR A 227 1.51 2.75 14.08
C TYR A 227 1.11 2.74 15.55
N PHE A 228 0.26 3.68 15.96
CA PHE A 228 -0.38 3.64 17.27
C PHE A 228 -1.84 3.19 17.17
N LEU A 229 -2.31 2.45 18.17
CA LEU A 229 -3.73 2.19 18.38
C LEU A 229 -4.17 2.81 19.69
N ILE A 230 -5.22 3.63 19.63
CA ILE A 230 -5.87 4.20 20.82
C ILE A 230 -7.36 3.92 20.80
N ASP A 231 -7.99 3.93 21.97
CA ASP A 231 -9.45 3.81 22.05
C ASP A 231 -10.13 5.01 21.37
N ARG A 232 -11.15 4.73 20.57
CA ARG A 232 -11.86 5.72 19.75
C ARG A 232 -12.58 6.78 20.60
N ASN A 233 -13.00 6.45 21.84
CA ASN A 233 -13.58 7.43 22.75
C ASN A 233 -12.54 8.48 23.17
N PHE A 234 -11.30 8.07 23.45
CA PHE A 234 -10.21 9.01 23.72
C PHE A 234 -9.79 9.82 22.49
N TYR A 235 -9.81 9.19 21.32
CA TYR A 235 -9.52 9.88 20.05
C TYR A 235 -10.49 11.03 19.80
N PHE A 236 -11.80 10.78 19.86
CA PHE A 236 -12.80 11.84 19.60
C PHE A 236 -12.91 12.87 20.73
N ALA A 237 -12.54 12.51 21.96
CA ALA A 237 -12.40 13.48 23.04
C ALA A 237 -11.21 14.45 22.84
N ARG A 238 -10.38 14.25 21.81
CA ARG A 238 -9.19 15.06 21.49
C ARG A 238 -9.29 15.66 20.07
N PRO A 239 -9.91 16.85 19.93
CA PRO A 239 -10.04 17.52 18.63
C PRO A 239 -8.72 17.74 17.90
N ASP A 240 -7.62 17.91 18.64
CA ASP A 240 -6.28 18.04 18.07
C ASP A 240 -5.77 16.75 17.44
N LEU A 241 -6.03 15.58 18.05
CA LEU A 241 -5.75 14.29 17.40
C LEU A 241 -6.58 14.10 16.13
N VAL A 242 -7.86 14.48 16.15
CA VAL A 242 -8.76 14.35 14.99
C VAL A 242 -8.33 15.24 13.83
N ALA A 243 -7.96 16.49 14.13
CA ALA A 243 -7.65 17.49 13.10
C ALA A 243 -6.19 17.41 12.61
N ALA A 244 -5.24 17.11 13.50
CA ALA A 244 -3.80 17.17 13.20
C ALA A 244 -3.13 15.79 13.17
N GLY A 245 -3.82 14.71 13.54
CA GLY A 245 -3.23 13.36 13.65
C GLY A 245 -2.22 13.21 14.80
N ARG A 246 -2.00 14.27 15.59
CA ARG A 246 -1.09 14.32 16.73
C ARG A 246 -1.63 15.22 17.83
N THR A 247 -1.17 14.96 19.04
CA THR A 247 -1.42 15.85 20.17
C THR A 247 -0.65 17.16 20.00
N LEU A 248 -1.33 18.29 20.14
CA LEU A 248 -0.72 19.63 20.10
C LEU A 248 -0.28 20.08 21.49
N PHE A 249 -0.92 19.56 22.53
CA PHE A 249 -0.61 19.81 23.94
C PHE A 249 -0.92 18.57 24.77
N GLY A 250 -0.33 18.50 25.96
CA GLY A 250 -0.54 17.41 26.92
C GLY A 250 0.56 17.36 27.95
N ALA A 251 0.21 17.07 29.20
CA ALA A 251 1.19 16.78 30.24
C ALA A 251 1.72 15.35 30.07
N ALA A 252 2.97 15.12 30.48
CA ALA A 252 3.55 13.78 30.49
C ALA A 252 2.71 12.84 31.38
N PRO A 253 2.51 11.57 30.96
CA PRO A 253 1.77 10.60 31.77
C PRO A 253 2.58 10.22 33.02
N ALA A 254 1.87 9.80 34.08
CA ALA A 254 2.51 9.35 35.32
C ALA A 254 3.35 8.08 35.13
N LYS A 255 2.90 7.16 34.26
CA LYS A 255 3.71 6.07 33.70
C LYS A 255 4.00 6.42 32.24
N GLY A 256 5.25 6.80 31.97
CA GLY A 256 5.72 7.05 30.60
C GLY A 256 6.32 5.80 29.97
N GLN A 257 7.03 5.99 28.87
CA GLN A 257 7.93 4.98 28.32
C GLN A 257 9.17 4.89 29.20
N GLN A 258 9.19 3.93 30.13
CA GLN A 258 10.29 3.71 31.07
C GLN A 258 10.69 2.23 30.99
N PHE A 259 11.98 1.94 30.93
CA PHE A 259 12.55 0.59 30.83
C PHE A 259 12.28 -0.19 29.54
N ASP A 260 11.70 0.43 28.52
CA ASP A 260 11.38 -0.19 27.22
C ASP A 260 10.61 -1.52 27.36
N ASP A 261 9.82 -1.65 28.42
CA ASP A 261 9.06 -2.84 28.84
C ASP A 261 7.98 -3.27 27.84
N HIS A 262 7.61 -2.36 26.95
CA HIS A 262 6.63 -2.59 25.88
C HIS A 262 7.21 -3.33 24.68
N TYR A 263 8.50 -3.17 24.38
CA TYR A 263 9.10 -3.78 23.19
C TYR A 263 9.10 -5.31 23.30
N PHE A 264 8.47 -5.99 22.34
CA PHE A 264 8.20 -7.43 22.39
C PHE A 264 7.44 -7.94 23.64
N GLY A 265 6.71 -7.05 24.34
CA GLY A 265 5.81 -7.44 25.42
C GLY A 265 4.59 -8.23 24.93
N ALA A 266 3.72 -8.66 25.85
CA ALA A 266 2.45 -9.31 25.49
C ALA A 266 1.49 -8.31 24.81
N ILE A 267 0.92 -8.66 23.66
CA ILE A 267 -0.07 -7.83 22.96
C ILE A 267 -1.42 -7.94 23.69
N PRO A 268 -2.07 -6.83 24.07
CA PRO A 268 -3.39 -6.87 24.69
C PRO A 268 -4.41 -7.60 23.81
N GLN A 269 -5.29 -8.41 24.40
CA GLN A 269 -6.23 -9.27 23.68
C GLN A 269 -7.04 -8.53 22.61
N ARG A 270 -7.59 -7.35 22.95
CA ARG A 270 -8.36 -6.52 22.02
C ARG A 270 -7.56 -6.10 20.78
N VAL A 271 -6.28 -5.76 20.98
CA VAL A 271 -5.38 -5.40 19.89
C VAL A 271 -5.01 -6.62 19.07
N LEU A 272 -4.73 -7.75 19.73
CA LEU A 272 -4.40 -8.98 19.02
C LEU A 272 -5.54 -9.44 18.11
N SER A 273 -6.80 -9.38 18.57
CA SER A 273 -7.98 -9.69 17.75
C SER A 273 -8.09 -8.78 16.52
N LEU A 274 -7.88 -7.47 16.70
CA LEU A 274 -7.81 -6.51 15.59
C LEU A 274 -6.72 -6.89 14.57
N ILE A 275 -5.50 -7.16 15.04
CA ILE A 275 -4.39 -7.50 14.14
C ILE A 275 -4.63 -8.84 13.42
N MET A 276 -5.25 -9.82 14.09
CA MET A 276 -5.64 -11.08 13.47
C MET A 276 -6.66 -10.90 12.34
N GLU A 277 -7.66 -10.03 12.52
CA GLU A 277 -8.58 -9.69 11.42
C GLU A 277 -7.86 -8.94 10.30
N LEU A 278 -7.03 -7.97 10.64
CA LEU A 278 -6.25 -7.20 9.68
C LEU A 278 -5.39 -8.11 8.79
N GLU A 279 -4.67 -9.06 9.38
CA GLU A 279 -3.87 -10.03 8.64
C GLU A 279 -4.70 -10.86 7.66
N ARG A 280 -5.88 -11.34 8.08
CA ARG A 280 -6.75 -12.14 7.21
C ARG A 280 -7.27 -11.31 6.03
N GLU A 281 -7.69 -10.08 6.29
CA GLU A 281 -8.14 -9.16 5.25
C GLU A 281 -7.01 -8.79 4.27
N LEU A 282 -5.79 -8.60 4.78
CA LEU A 282 -4.61 -8.34 3.96
C LEU A 282 -4.22 -9.55 3.11
N LEU A 283 -4.33 -10.77 3.63
CA LEU A 283 -4.07 -11.99 2.87
C LEU A 283 -5.08 -12.20 1.73
N LYS A 284 -6.37 -11.87 1.94
CA LYS A 284 -7.37 -11.84 0.84
C LYS A 284 -6.92 -10.95 -0.32
N LEU A 285 -6.30 -9.82 0.01
CA LEU A 285 -5.77 -8.84 -0.93
C LEU A 285 -4.36 -9.17 -1.45
N GLY A 286 -3.79 -10.32 -1.07
CA GLY A 286 -2.49 -10.80 -1.54
C GLY A 286 -1.27 -10.20 -0.84
N VAL A 287 -1.48 -9.40 0.22
CA VAL A 287 -0.38 -8.82 0.99
C VAL A 287 0.25 -9.91 1.88
N PRO A 288 1.55 -10.24 1.72
CA PRO A 288 2.18 -11.36 2.41
C PRO A 288 2.67 -10.97 3.81
N VAL A 289 1.74 -10.66 4.73
CA VAL A 289 2.08 -10.27 6.11
C VAL A 289 2.87 -11.38 6.81
N LYS A 290 3.98 -11.00 7.48
CA LYS A 290 4.91 -11.96 8.09
C LYS A 290 5.09 -11.76 9.59
N THR A 291 5.25 -10.52 10.04
CA THR A 291 5.56 -10.22 11.44
C THR A 291 4.59 -9.17 12.01
N ARG A 292 4.34 -9.30 13.31
CA ARG A 292 3.64 -8.33 14.15
C ARG A 292 4.28 -8.31 15.53
N HIS A 293 4.38 -7.14 16.15
CA HIS A 293 4.79 -7.03 17.55
C HIS A 293 4.42 -5.67 18.16
N ASN A 294 4.57 -5.57 19.48
CA ASN A 294 4.62 -4.28 20.16
C ASN A 294 5.93 -3.56 19.83
N GLU A 295 5.83 -2.25 19.66
CA GLU A 295 6.97 -1.35 19.54
C GLU A 295 7.35 -0.76 20.91
N VAL A 296 8.36 0.12 20.94
CA VAL A 296 8.92 0.65 22.19
C VAL A 296 7.91 1.54 22.96
N ALA A 297 7.09 2.34 22.27
CA ALA A 297 6.15 3.22 22.96
C ALA A 297 4.83 2.50 23.35
N PRO A 298 4.17 2.93 24.45
CA PRO A 298 2.87 2.39 24.84
C PRO A 298 1.81 2.57 23.75
N GLY A 299 1.18 1.46 23.34
CA GLY A 299 0.17 1.47 22.29
C GLY A 299 0.73 1.64 20.87
N GLN A 300 2.05 1.52 20.70
CA GLN A 300 2.73 1.42 19.41
C GLN A 300 2.91 -0.03 19.01
N PHE A 301 2.70 -0.32 17.73
CA PHE A 301 2.81 -1.65 17.15
C PHE A 301 3.49 -1.57 15.79
N GLU A 302 4.02 -2.69 15.34
CA GLU A 302 4.56 -2.87 14.00
C GLU A 302 3.87 -4.05 13.29
N LEU A 303 3.67 -3.91 11.99
CA LEU A 303 3.34 -4.99 11.06
C LEU A 303 4.26 -4.92 9.84
N ALA A 304 4.90 -6.03 9.46
CA ALA A 304 5.73 -6.09 8.27
C ALA A 304 5.36 -7.28 7.35
N PRO A 305 5.18 -7.04 6.04
CA PRO A 305 5.08 -8.08 5.03
C PRO A 305 6.46 -8.58 4.59
N VAL A 306 6.48 -9.71 3.88
CA VAL A 306 7.66 -10.13 3.11
C VAL A 306 7.93 -9.09 2.02
N TYR A 307 9.21 -8.91 1.65
CA TYR A 307 9.56 -8.03 0.54
C TYR A 307 8.96 -8.51 -0.79
N GLU A 308 8.66 -7.57 -1.67
CA GLU A 308 8.09 -7.82 -3.00
C GLU A 308 8.78 -6.94 -4.05
N ASP A 309 8.38 -7.05 -5.33
CA ASP A 309 8.70 -6.01 -6.33
C ASP A 309 8.31 -4.64 -5.77
N ALA A 310 9.21 -3.66 -5.87
CA ALA A 310 9.02 -2.36 -5.21
C ALA A 310 7.72 -1.63 -5.61
N ASN A 311 7.21 -1.85 -6.82
CA ASN A 311 5.93 -1.29 -7.25
C ASN A 311 4.74 -1.96 -6.52
N VAL A 312 4.73 -3.29 -6.47
CA VAL A 312 3.70 -4.07 -5.77
C VAL A 312 3.76 -3.79 -4.26
N ALA A 313 4.96 -3.77 -3.68
CA ALA A 313 5.18 -3.43 -2.28
C ALA A 313 4.65 -2.03 -1.93
N ALA A 314 4.81 -1.06 -2.84
CA ALA A 314 4.28 0.29 -2.64
C ALA A 314 2.74 0.32 -2.64
N ASP A 315 2.09 -0.45 -3.53
CA ASP A 315 0.63 -0.59 -3.55
C ASP A 315 0.11 -1.31 -2.31
N HIS A 316 0.73 -2.44 -1.95
CA HIS A 316 0.41 -3.20 -0.76
C HIS A 316 0.59 -2.36 0.52
N GLN A 317 1.58 -1.47 0.56
CA GLN A 317 1.75 -0.55 1.69
C GLN A 317 0.54 0.37 1.86
N GLN A 318 -0.04 0.87 0.77
CA GLN A 318 -1.23 1.71 0.81
C GLN A 318 -2.45 0.91 1.26
N LEU A 319 -2.56 -0.36 0.83
CA LEU A 319 -3.59 -1.29 1.31
C LEU A 319 -3.44 -1.57 2.81
N ILE A 320 -2.22 -1.79 3.31
CA ILE A 320 -1.96 -1.96 4.75
C ILE A 320 -2.50 -0.76 5.53
N MET A 321 -2.16 0.46 5.13
CA MET A 321 -2.62 1.67 5.83
C MET A 321 -4.15 1.85 5.75
N LEU A 322 -4.76 1.53 4.62
CA LEU A 322 -6.22 1.60 4.43
C LEU A 322 -6.93 0.58 5.31
N MET A 323 -6.52 -0.69 5.24
CA MET A 323 -7.15 -1.78 5.99
C MET A 323 -6.91 -1.66 7.48
N LEU A 324 -5.73 -1.20 7.91
CA LEU A 324 -5.45 -0.93 9.31
C LEU A 324 -6.45 0.07 9.90
N LYS A 325 -6.73 1.19 9.19
CA LYS A 325 -7.76 2.14 9.62
C LYS A 325 -9.13 1.48 9.68
N ARG A 326 -9.57 0.86 8.58
CA ARG A 326 -10.91 0.24 8.46
C ARG A 326 -11.16 -0.82 9.53
N VAL A 327 -10.20 -1.72 9.74
CA VAL A 327 -10.31 -2.79 10.74
C VAL A 327 -10.27 -2.21 12.15
N ALA A 328 -9.40 -1.23 12.43
CA ALA A 328 -9.37 -0.60 13.76
C ALA A 328 -10.73 -0.03 14.19
N GLU A 329 -11.49 0.55 13.25
CA GLU A 329 -12.83 1.07 13.53
C GLU A 329 -13.79 0.01 14.06
N LYS A 330 -13.75 -1.20 13.52
CA LYS A 330 -14.61 -2.33 13.93
C LYS A 330 -14.37 -2.74 15.38
N TYR A 331 -13.13 -2.59 15.85
CA TYR A 331 -12.72 -2.90 17.22
C TYR A 331 -12.82 -1.69 18.16
N GLY A 332 -13.49 -0.60 17.75
CA GLY A 332 -13.65 0.63 18.53
C GLY A 332 -12.32 1.36 18.79
N MET A 333 -11.32 1.15 17.94
CA MET A 333 -10.00 1.77 18.03
C MET A 333 -9.80 2.78 16.90
N ALA A 334 -8.84 3.68 17.09
CA ALA A 334 -8.33 4.57 16.06
C ALA A 334 -6.86 4.25 15.81
N ALA A 335 -6.52 3.97 14.54
CA ALA A 335 -5.15 3.79 14.10
C ALA A 335 -4.53 5.14 13.72
N LEU A 336 -3.47 5.54 14.43
CA LEU A 336 -2.73 6.77 14.18
C LEU A 336 -1.48 6.43 13.36
N LEU A 337 -1.40 7.01 12.16
CA LEU A 337 -0.28 6.83 11.22
C LEU A 337 0.67 8.03 11.16
N ALA A 338 0.43 9.06 11.96
CA ALA A 338 1.32 10.21 12.04
C ALA A 338 2.68 9.75 12.59
N GLU A 339 3.76 10.33 12.07
CA GLU A 339 5.13 9.95 12.42
C GLU A 339 5.46 10.29 13.88
N LYS A 340 4.75 11.27 14.46
CA LYS A 340 4.90 11.68 15.86
C LYS A 340 3.54 12.05 16.50
N PRO A 341 2.70 11.07 16.85
CA PRO A 341 1.37 11.33 17.40
C PRO A 341 1.41 11.93 18.81
N PHE A 342 2.42 11.54 19.61
CA PHE A 342 2.60 11.97 20.99
C PHE A 342 3.99 12.53 21.22
N ALA A 343 4.09 13.65 21.94
CA ALA A 343 5.37 14.23 22.32
C ALA A 343 6.02 13.44 23.48
N GLY A 344 7.34 13.31 23.45
CA GLY A 344 8.13 12.74 24.56
C GLY A 344 8.18 11.21 24.65
N ILE A 345 7.62 10.49 23.67
CA ILE A 345 7.74 9.01 23.51
C ILE A 345 8.14 8.70 22.06
N ASN A 346 8.52 7.46 21.74
CA ASN A 346 8.95 7.11 20.37
C ASN A 346 7.94 7.52 19.28
N GLY A 347 8.47 7.92 18.12
CA GLY A 347 7.64 8.15 16.93
C GLY A 347 7.42 6.87 16.12
N SER A 348 6.52 6.93 15.15
CA SER A 348 6.26 5.81 14.23
C SER A 348 7.08 5.95 12.95
N GLY A 349 7.99 5.00 12.76
CA GLY A 349 8.80 4.83 11.57
C GLY A 349 8.09 4.11 10.43
N LYS A 350 8.76 4.11 9.28
CA LYS A 350 8.48 3.19 8.18
C LYS A 350 9.79 2.81 7.54
N HIS A 351 10.45 1.79 8.06
CA HIS A 351 11.68 1.29 7.45
C HIS A 351 11.35 0.66 6.10
N VAL A 352 12.27 0.81 5.14
CA VAL A 352 12.13 0.19 3.82
C VAL A 352 13.41 -0.57 3.55
N ASN A 353 13.34 -1.88 3.75
CA ASN A 353 14.39 -2.80 3.33
C ASN A 353 14.34 -2.88 1.81
N PHE A 354 15.42 -2.51 1.14
CA PHE A 354 15.47 -2.52 -0.32
C PHE A 354 16.57 -3.44 -0.84
N SER A 355 16.33 -4.03 -2.00
CA SER A 355 17.33 -4.74 -2.77
C SER A 355 17.09 -4.55 -4.28
N LEU A 356 17.96 -5.13 -5.12
CA LEU A 356 17.77 -5.18 -6.56
C LEU A 356 18.36 -6.45 -7.16
N GLY A 357 17.69 -7.00 -8.17
CA GLY A 357 18.12 -8.24 -8.79
C GLY A 357 17.12 -8.76 -9.79
N ASN A 358 17.33 -10.01 -10.23
CA ASN A 358 16.36 -10.76 -11.01
C ASN A 358 16.57 -12.27 -10.79
N HIS A 359 15.69 -13.09 -11.36
CA HIS A 359 15.73 -14.54 -11.21
C HIS A 359 16.96 -15.24 -11.83
N LYS A 360 17.75 -14.54 -12.66
CA LYS A 360 18.96 -15.07 -13.32
C LYS A 360 20.22 -14.78 -12.52
N VAL A 361 20.42 -13.51 -12.15
CA VAL A 361 21.63 -13.06 -11.45
C VAL A 361 21.48 -13.11 -9.93
N GLY A 362 20.25 -13.29 -9.42
CA GLY A 362 19.94 -13.25 -8.00
C GLY A 362 19.95 -11.82 -7.45
N ASN A 363 20.15 -11.71 -6.14
CA ASN A 363 20.26 -10.43 -5.44
C ASN A 363 21.66 -9.83 -5.66
N LEU A 364 21.73 -8.62 -6.21
CA LEU A 364 22.99 -7.91 -6.51
C LEU A 364 23.67 -7.30 -5.27
N LEU A 365 22.95 -7.22 -4.16
CA LEU A 365 23.42 -6.79 -2.84
C LEU A 365 23.66 -7.98 -1.89
N GLU A 366 23.63 -9.22 -2.40
CA GLU A 366 23.97 -10.39 -1.62
C GLU A 366 25.48 -10.67 -1.68
N PRO A 367 26.18 -10.67 -0.53
CA PRO A 367 27.63 -10.82 -0.51
C PRO A 367 28.09 -12.25 -0.85
N GLY A 368 27.28 -13.27 -0.53
CA GLY A 368 27.66 -14.67 -0.58
C GLY A 368 28.68 -15.04 0.51
N ASP A 369 29.21 -16.27 0.44
CA ASP A 369 30.12 -16.81 1.46
C ASP A 369 31.52 -16.18 1.43
N THR A 370 31.94 -15.65 0.28
CA THR A 370 33.25 -15.01 0.06
C THR A 370 33.09 -13.59 -0.53
N PRO A 371 32.67 -12.61 0.29
CA PRO A 371 32.28 -11.29 -0.20
C PRO A 371 33.37 -10.54 -0.97
N HIS A 372 34.63 -10.73 -0.59
CA HIS A 372 35.80 -10.12 -1.22
C HIS A 372 36.11 -10.67 -2.62
N ALA A 373 35.64 -11.87 -2.94
CA ALA A 373 35.76 -12.48 -4.26
C ALA A 373 34.56 -12.17 -5.17
N ASN A 374 33.42 -11.77 -4.60
CA ASN A 374 32.22 -11.42 -5.32
C ASN A 374 32.30 -9.98 -5.88
N VAL A 375 33.04 -9.81 -6.98
CA VAL A 375 33.27 -8.50 -7.61
C VAL A 375 31.95 -7.82 -7.99
N ARG A 376 30.94 -8.59 -8.40
CA ARG A 376 29.60 -8.07 -8.73
C ARG A 376 28.97 -7.40 -7.52
N PHE A 377 28.90 -8.10 -6.39
CA PHE A 377 28.42 -7.53 -5.13
C PHE A 377 29.20 -6.27 -4.75
N LEU A 378 30.54 -6.32 -4.81
CA LEU A 378 31.39 -5.18 -4.43
C LEU A 378 31.09 -3.95 -5.29
N VAL A 379 30.90 -4.10 -6.60
CA VAL A 379 30.57 -2.99 -7.50
C VAL A 379 29.20 -2.40 -7.20
N PHE A 380 28.16 -3.23 -7.03
CA PHE A 380 26.81 -2.76 -6.71
C PHE A 380 26.72 -2.14 -5.31
N CYS A 381 27.35 -2.76 -4.31
CA CYS A 381 27.44 -2.24 -2.95
C CYS A 381 28.17 -0.88 -2.91
N ALA A 382 29.33 -0.77 -3.56
CA ALA A 382 30.07 0.49 -3.67
C ALA A 382 29.27 1.57 -4.42
N ALA A 383 28.50 1.18 -5.45
CA ALA A 383 27.62 2.10 -6.16
C ALA A 383 26.49 2.64 -5.27
N VAL A 384 25.88 1.79 -4.43
CA VAL A 384 24.87 2.21 -3.43
C VAL A 384 25.48 3.17 -2.41
N ILE A 385 26.63 2.83 -1.82
CA ILE A 385 27.33 3.70 -0.85
C ILE A 385 27.61 5.07 -1.47
N ARG A 386 28.15 5.09 -2.69
CA ARG A 386 28.42 6.33 -3.43
C ARG A 386 27.15 7.11 -3.76
N ALA A 387 26.05 6.42 -4.08
CA ALA A 387 24.78 7.08 -4.35
C ALA A 387 24.22 7.76 -3.10
N VAL A 388 24.29 7.10 -1.93
CA VAL A 388 23.86 7.67 -0.64
C VAL A 388 24.72 8.87 -0.27
N ASP A 389 26.04 8.77 -0.40
CA ASP A 389 26.97 9.88 -0.14
C ASP A 389 26.68 11.08 -1.05
N LYS A 390 26.57 10.84 -2.36
CA LYS A 390 26.38 11.90 -3.35
C LYS A 390 24.99 12.53 -3.32
N TYR A 391 23.94 11.74 -3.07
CA TYR A 391 22.54 12.16 -3.16
C TYR A 391 21.83 12.19 -1.80
N GLY A 392 22.57 12.23 -0.70
CA GLY A 392 22.02 12.34 0.66
C GLY A 392 20.96 13.45 0.82
N PRO A 393 21.19 14.68 0.33
CA PRO A 393 20.17 15.74 0.38
C PRO A 393 18.87 15.39 -0.37
N LEU A 394 18.97 14.70 -1.51
CA LEU A 394 17.81 14.24 -2.27
C LEU A 394 17.03 13.16 -1.51
N LEU A 395 17.73 12.21 -0.89
CA LEU A 395 17.12 11.19 -0.03
C LEU A 395 16.40 11.83 1.16
N ARG A 396 17.04 12.81 1.82
CA ARG A 396 16.43 13.57 2.92
C ARG A 396 15.18 14.32 2.47
N ALA A 397 15.19 14.93 1.28
CA ALA A 397 14.04 15.63 0.72
C ALA A 397 12.88 14.66 0.41
N ALA A 398 13.17 13.44 -0.04
CA ALA A 398 12.15 12.43 -0.38
C ALA A 398 11.35 11.95 0.84
N VAL A 399 11.93 12.01 2.04
CA VAL A 399 11.28 11.62 3.30
C VAL A 399 10.91 12.82 4.19
N ALA A 400 11.18 14.05 3.74
CA ALA A 400 10.86 15.26 4.49
C ALA A 400 9.36 15.52 4.49
N SER A 401 8.76 15.61 5.67
CA SER A 401 7.39 16.06 5.88
C SER A 401 7.32 16.81 7.20
N ALA A 402 6.33 17.70 7.36
CA ALA A 402 6.13 18.40 8.63
C ALA A 402 5.93 17.43 9.81
N GLY A 403 5.28 16.28 9.57
CA GLY A 403 5.12 15.23 10.57
C GLY A 403 6.44 14.52 10.89
N ASN A 404 7.18 14.10 9.87
CA ASN A 404 8.43 13.36 10.03
C ASN A 404 9.56 14.24 10.60
N ASP A 405 9.53 15.56 10.41
CA ASP A 405 10.48 16.49 11.05
C ASP A 405 10.31 16.54 12.58
N HIS A 406 9.15 16.15 13.13
CA HIS A 406 9.00 15.95 14.58
C HIS A 406 9.59 14.62 15.08
N ARG A 407 9.92 13.68 14.17
CA ARG A 407 10.45 12.35 14.49
C ARG A 407 11.95 12.26 14.19
N LEU A 408 12.40 12.74 13.04
CA LEU A 408 13.79 12.64 12.59
C LEU A 408 14.74 13.39 13.55
N GLY A 409 15.76 12.70 14.05
CA GLY A 409 16.70 13.25 15.03
C GLY A 409 16.20 13.20 16.48
N ALA A 410 15.09 12.50 16.73
CA ALA A 410 14.56 12.18 18.06
C ALA A 410 14.28 10.67 18.17
N ASN A 411 13.87 10.23 19.36
CA ASN A 411 13.29 8.89 19.57
C ASN A 411 11.90 8.80 18.94
#